data_AF-A0A2V9VJP3-F1
#
_entry.id   AF-A0A2V9VJP3-F1
#
_cell.length_a   1.000
_cell.length_b   1.000
_cell.length_c   1.000
_cell.angle_alpha   90.00
_cell.angle_beta   90.00
_cell.angle_gamma   90.00
#
_symmetry.space_group_name_H-M   'P 1'
#
loop_
_entity.id
_entity.type
_entity.pdbx_description
1 polymer ?
#
loop_
_entity_poly.entity_id
_entity_poly.type
_entity_poly.pdbx_seq_one_letter_code
_entity_poly.pdbx_strand_id
1 'polypeptide(L)'
;MSESGFAADTSPVDSRTQIKLLTPFGASGLRIGMAVTEKLSGRCSAGNGILDPCYQRIMGDEKQLACPVGGPWPANVVLLALTQNLPSENRKEVSRDATLPWAIELANGQRCTLFTGATAPVAGMRINYGCPGGFQVIGDIDRSQPQWRVFVQGEKSIALEQVDVVVAWF
;
A
#
# COMPACT_ATOMS: atom_id res chain seq x y z
N MET A 1 -15.50 -45.73 -33.23
CA MET A 1 -15.66 -44.76 -32.12
C MET A 1 -14.25 -44.30 -31.79
N SER A 2 -13.88 -43.10 -32.23
CA SER A 2 -12.56 -42.51 -32.02
C SER A 2 -12.76 -41.30 -31.12
N GLU A 3 -12.26 -41.36 -29.89
CA GLU A 3 -12.30 -40.24 -28.96
C GLU A 3 -11.13 -39.30 -29.24
N SER A 4 -11.45 -38.10 -29.69
CA SER A 4 -10.53 -36.98 -29.80
C SER A 4 -10.29 -36.40 -28.39
N GLY A 5 -9.06 -36.48 -27.91
CA GLY A 5 -8.65 -35.82 -26.67
C GLY A 5 -8.55 -34.30 -26.87
N PHE A 6 -9.37 -33.54 -26.15
CA PHE A 6 -9.18 -32.11 -25.97
C PHE A 6 -8.03 -31.89 -24.99
N ALA A 7 -6.89 -31.40 -25.49
CA ALA A 7 -5.87 -30.79 -24.66
C ALA A 7 -6.47 -29.50 -24.07
N ALA A 8 -6.60 -29.45 -22.75
CA ALA A 8 -6.90 -28.20 -22.05
C ALA A 8 -5.68 -27.27 -22.22
N ASP A 9 -5.85 -26.26 -23.05
CA ASP A 9 -4.95 -25.12 -23.16
C ASP A 9 -4.91 -24.41 -21.80
N THR A 10 -3.94 -24.77 -20.97
CA THR A 10 -3.66 -24.06 -19.73
C THR A 10 -2.70 -22.93 -20.10
N SER A 11 -3.22 -21.97 -20.86
CA SER A 11 -2.54 -20.69 -21.05
C SER A 11 -2.24 -20.11 -19.66
N PRO A 12 -0.99 -19.76 -19.33
CA PRO A 12 -0.69 -19.13 -18.06
C PRO A 12 -1.53 -17.86 -17.96
N VAL A 13 -2.42 -17.80 -16.97
CA VAL A 13 -3.04 -16.54 -16.58
C VAL A 13 -1.88 -15.58 -16.36
N ASP A 14 -1.87 -14.47 -17.11
CA ASP A 14 -0.90 -13.39 -16.96
C ASP A 14 -1.09 -12.78 -15.56
N SER A 15 -0.49 -13.45 -14.57
CA SER A 15 -0.50 -13.05 -13.18
C SER A 15 0.36 -11.79 -13.11
N ARG A 16 -0.29 -10.66 -12.89
CA ARG A 16 0.36 -9.35 -12.76
C ARG A 16 -0.07 -8.71 -11.46
N THR A 17 0.85 -8.04 -10.79
CA THR A 17 0.52 -7.23 -9.63
C THR A 17 -0.41 -6.10 -10.04
N GLN A 18 -1.55 -6.00 -9.37
CA GLN A 18 -2.50 -4.92 -9.59
C GLN A 18 -2.02 -3.67 -8.86
N ILE A 19 -1.84 -2.57 -9.58
CA ILE A 19 -1.56 -1.27 -8.98
C ILE A 19 -2.88 -0.57 -8.71
N LYS A 20 -3.13 -0.21 -7.45
CA LYS A 20 -4.30 0.56 -7.05
C LYS A 20 -3.85 1.87 -6.43
N LEU A 21 -4.51 2.95 -6.82
CA LEU A 21 -4.45 4.21 -6.11
C LEU A 21 -5.62 4.25 -5.16
N LEU A 22 -5.35 4.57 -3.90
CA LEU A 22 -6.46 4.91 -3.02
C LEU A 22 -6.99 6.28 -3.47
N THR A 23 -8.15 6.26 -4.13
CA THR A 23 -8.91 7.44 -4.53
C THR A 23 -10.17 7.51 -3.68
N PRO A 24 -10.13 8.23 -2.57
CA PRO A 24 -11.30 8.24 -1.70
C PRO A 24 -12.38 9.22 -2.17
N PHE A 25 -12.19 9.99 -3.26
CA PHE A 25 -13.24 10.80 -3.92
C PHE A 25 -13.72 10.31 -5.29
N GLY A 26 -14.94 10.71 -5.66
CA GLY A 26 -15.50 10.56 -7.01
C GLY A 26 -16.19 11.85 -7.50
N ALA A 27 -16.87 11.78 -8.66
CA ALA A 27 -17.45 12.93 -9.36
C ALA A 27 -18.56 13.70 -8.59
N SER A 28 -19.07 13.15 -7.49
CA SER A 28 -20.15 13.72 -6.67
C SER A 28 -19.69 14.14 -5.26
N GLY A 29 -18.38 14.22 -5.01
CA GLY A 29 -17.79 14.50 -3.69
C GLY A 29 -17.21 13.24 -3.05
N LEU A 30 -17.27 13.13 -1.70
CA LEU A 30 -17.03 11.85 -1.00
C LEU A 30 -17.76 10.75 -1.76
N ARG A 31 -17.09 9.64 -2.12
CA ARG A 31 -17.84 8.40 -2.33
C ARG A 31 -18.72 8.24 -1.09
N ILE A 32 -20.01 7.92 -1.20
CA ILE A 32 -20.84 7.68 -0.01
C ILE A 32 -20.07 6.64 0.85
N GLY A 33 -19.52 7.09 1.98
CA GLY A 33 -18.55 6.36 2.79
C GLY A 33 -17.11 6.92 2.93
N MET A 34 -16.49 7.67 1.99
CA MET A 34 -15.11 8.24 2.09
C MET A 34 -14.77 9.40 1.11
N ALA A 35 -13.69 10.17 1.38
CA ALA A 35 -13.17 11.38 0.70
C ALA A 35 -11.66 11.34 0.52
N VAL A 36 -11.02 11.80 -0.59
CA VAL A 36 -9.54 12.08 -0.78
C VAL A 36 -9.04 12.75 -2.12
N THR A 37 -8.70 14.06 -2.27
CA THR A 37 -8.48 14.82 -3.54
C THR A 37 -7.01 15.02 -3.88
N GLU A 38 -6.13 15.11 -2.88
CA GLU A 38 -4.73 15.40 -3.12
C GLU A 38 -3.89 14.70 -2.07
N LYS A 39 -3.06 13.75 -2.51
CA LYS A 39 -2.05 13.14 -1.65
C LYS A 39 -0.99 14.19 -1.32
N LEU A 40 -0.72 14.36 -0.03
CA LEU A 40 0.36 15.22 0.41
C LEU A 40 1.69 14.47 0.35
N SER A 41 2.74 15.16 -0.08
CA SER A 41 4.12 14.70 0.06
C SER A 41 4.69 15.29 1.35
N GLY A 42 4.46 14.61 2.46
CA GLY A 42 4.87 15.01 3.81
C GLY A 42 4.45 13.93 4.80
N ARG A 43 4.99 13.97 6.03
CA ARG A 43 4.57 13.03 7.07
C ARG A 43 3.43 13.60 7.89
N CYS A 44 2.34 12.88 7.96
CA CYS A 44 1.29 13.10 8.93
C CYS A 44 1.58 12.37 10.22
N SER A 45 1.60 13.11 11.32
CA SER A 45 1.72 12.53 12.65
C SER A 45 0.60 13.01 13.56
N ALA A 46 0.05 12.10 14.35
CA ALA A 46 -0.86 12.41 15.45
C ALA A 46 -0.37 11.67 16.71
N GLY A 47 -0.04 12.42 17.76
CA GLY A 47 0.66 11.87 18.92
C GLY A 47 1.97 11.18 18.50
N ASN A 48 2.14 9.91 18.86
CA ASN A 48 3.33 9.11 18.54
C ASN A 48 3.20 8.28 17.24
N GLY A 49 2.11 8.43 16.49
CA GLY A 49 1.84 7.64 15.28
C GLY A 49 2.04 8.43 14.00
N ILE A 50 2.50 7.75 12.94
CA ILE A 50 2.52 8.27 11.57
C ILE A 50 1.31 7.70 10.82
N LEU A 51 0.57 8.55 10.12
CA LEU A 51 -0.72 8.24 9.48
C LEU A 51 -0.65 8.35 7.94
N ASP A 52 0.54 8.25 7.37
CA ASP A 52 0.71 8.35 5.93
C ASP A 52 0.10 7.12 5.20
N PRO A 53 -0.55 7.30 4.03
CA PRO A 53 -0.73 8.57 3.34
C PRO A 53 -1.91 9.38 3.88
N CYS A 54 -1.68 10.69 4.03
CA CYS A 54 -2.77 11.64 4.16
C CYS A 54 -3.09 12.29 2.84
N TYR A 55 -4.28 12.86 2.82
CA TYR A 55 -4.66 13.64 1.68
C TYR A 55 -5.52 14.84 2.14
N GLN A 56 -5.45 15.93 1.38
CA GLN A 56 -6.09 17.23 1.69
C GLN A 56 -7.32 17.52 0.82
N ARG A 57 -7.96 18.66 1.08
CA ARG A 57 -9.14 19.18 0.36
C ARG A 57 -10.38 18.31 0.57
N ILE A 58 -10.52 17.83 1.81
CA ILE A 58 -11.66 16.99 2.19
C ILE A 58 -12.94 17.80 2.10
N MET A 59 -13.89 17.40 1.25
CA MET A 59 -15.16 18.13 1.09
C MET A 59 -14.97 19.61 0.71
N GLY A 60 -13.84 19.97 0.11
CA GLY A 60 -13.50 21.35 -0.21
C GLY A 60 -12.80 22.13 0.91
N ASP A 61 -12.54 21.51 2.08
CA ASP A 61 -11.78 22.13 3.17
C ASP A 61 -10.27 21.88 3.02
N GLU A 62 -9.52 22.95 2.76
CA GLU A 62 -8.05 22.93 2.64
C GLU A 62 -7.34 22.76 3.99
N LYS A 63 -8.05 22.95 5.10
CA LYS A 63 -7.51 22.78 6.46
C LYS A 63 -7.82 21.41 7.03
N GLN A 64 -8.42 20.51 6.27
CA GLN A 64 -8.73 19.17 6.72
C GLN A 64 -7.98 18.12 5.91
N LEU A 65 -7.35 17.19 6.63
CA LEU A 65 -6.72 16.00 6.06
C LEU A 65 -7.50 14.76 6.45
N ALA A 66 -7.63 13.79 5.54
CA ALA A 66 -8.07 12.45 5.89
C ALA A 66 -6.92 11.45 5.73
N CYS A 67 -6.76 10.62 6.74
CA CYS A 67 -5.68 9.65 6.88
C CYS A 67 -6.30 8.27 7.11
N PRO A 68 -6.14 7.30 6.18
CA PRO A 68 -6.61 5.94 6.40
C PRO A 68 -5.92 5.29 7.61
N VAL A 69 -6.69 4.60 8.44
CA VAL A 69 -6.14 3.87 9.59
C VAL A 69 -6.22 2.38 9.34
N GLY A 70 -5.08 1.69 9.45
CA GLY A 70 -4.99 0.25 9.25
C GLY A 70 -4.94 -0.19 7.79
N GLY A 71 -4.55 0.70 6.88
CA GLY A 71 -4.40 0.39 5.45
C GLY A 71 -5.57 0.87 4.57
N PRO A 72 -5.59 0.48 3.30
CA PRO A 72 -6.63 0.85 2.32
C PRO A 72 -7.90 0.00 2.43
N TRP A 73 -7.90 -1.04 3.28
CA TRP A 73 -8.96 -2.04 3.35
C TRP A 73 -10.14 -1.64 4.24
N PRO A 74 -9.94 -1.15 5.49
CA PRO A 74 -11.05 -0.69 6.30
C PRO A 74 -11.53 0.70 5.83
N ALA A 75 -12.83 0.97 5.96
CA ALA A 75 -13.41 2.29 5.71
C ALA A 75 -13.25 3.27 6.89
N ASN A 76 -12.09 3.21 7.55
CA ASN A 76 -11.80 4.01 8.74
C ASN A 76 -10.78 5.09 8.39
N VAL A 77 -11.15 6.34 8.67
CA VAL A 77 -10.30 7.51 8.44
C VAL A 77 -10.21 8.35 9.71
N VAL A 78 -9.02 8.86 9.99
CA VAL A 78 -8.82 9.94 10.96
C VAL A 78 -8.82 11.26 10.21
N LEU A 79 -9.57 12.23 10.73
CA LEU A 79 -9.59 13.59 10.21
C LEU A 79 -8.65 14.45 11.06
N LEU A 80 -7.62 15.02 10.43
CA LEU A 80 -6.73 15.98 11.08
C LEU A 80 -7.13 17.39 10.66
N ALA A 81 -7.33 18.26 11.65
CA ALA A 81 -7.54 19.69 11.43
C ALA A 81 -6.20 20.42 11.49
N LEU A 82 -5.89 21.16 10.44
CA LEU A 82 -4.70 21.99 10.34
C LEU A 82 -4.95 23.34 11.00
N THR A 83 -4.01 23.78 11.83
CA THR A 83 -4.04 25.12 12.44
C THR A 83 -3.69 26.21 11.44
N GLN A 84 -2.96 25.85 10.38
CA GLN A 84 -2.51 26.73 9.29
C GLN A 84 -2.54 25.96 7.97
N ASN A 85 -2.69 26.68 6.86
CA ASN A 85 -2.63 26.05 5.54
C ASN A 85 -1.25 25.44 5.32
N LEU A 86 -1.21 24.30 4.63
CA LEU A 86 0.06 23.74 4.19
C LEU A 86 0.74 24.69 3.20
N PRO A 87 2.08 24.77 3.21
CA PRO A 87 2.80 25.53 2.20
C PRO A 87 2.39 25.07 0.80
N SER A 88 2.14 26.03 -0.10
CA SER A 88 1.91 25.76 -1.51
C SER A 88 3.23 25.39 -2.20
N GLU A 89 3.84 24.28 -1.83
CA GLU A 89 4.99 23.77 -2.57
C GLU A 89 4.53 23.05 -3.83
N ASN A 90 5.33 23.17 -4.88
CA ASN A 90 5.16 22.36 -6.07
C ASN A 90 5.29 20.90 -5.66
N ARG A 91 4.18 20.16 -5.72
CA ARG A 91 4.14 18.72 -5.46
C ARG A 91 5.22 18.06 -6.30
N LYS A 92 6.23 17.47 -5.65
CA LYS A 92 7.17 16.60 -6.37
C LYS A 92 6.41 15.38 -6.82
N GLU A 93 6.32 15.20 -8.13
CA GLU A 93 5.87 13.94 -8.68
C GLU A 93 6.89 12.87 -8.29
N VAL A 94 6.43 11.90 -7.51
CA VAL A 94 7.26 10.80 -7.04
C VAL A 94 7.12 9.67 -8.04
N SER A 95 8.23 9.29 -8.67
CA SER A 95 8.23 8.12 -9.56
C SER A 95 7.84 6.86 -8.79
N ARG A 96 6.88 6.11 -9.34
CA ARG A 96 6.46 4.82 -8.76
C ARG A 96 7.61 3.83 -8.71
N ASP A 97 8.52 3.88 -9.67
CA ASP A 97 9.68 3.00 -9.73
C ASP A 97 10.67 3.28 -8.60
N ALA A 98 10.71 4.54 -8.12
CA ALA A 98 11.56 5.00 -7.04
C ALA A 98 10.86 5.02 -5.67
N THR A 99 9.65 4.46 -5.55
CA THR A 99 8.88 4.49 -4.29
C THR A 99 8.20 3.18 -3.99
N LEU A 100 8.18 2.85 -2.71
CA LEU A 100 7.47 1.69 -2.20
C LEU A 100 5.96 1.97 -2.10
N PRO A 101 5.10 1.00 -2.48
CA PRO A 101 3.67 1.10 -2.18
C PRO A 101 3.49 1.25 -0.67
N TRP A 102 2.56 2.08 -0.23
CA TRP A 102 2.34 2.31 1.20
C TRP A 102 1.60 1.14 1.86
N ALA A 103 0.94 0.31 1.07
CA ALA A 103 0.37 -0.97 1.50
C ALA A 103 0.41 -2.01 0.38
N ILE A 104 0.44 -3.30 0.73
CA ILE A 104 0.46 -4.43 -0.20
C ILE A 104 -0.45 -5.56 0.26
N GLU A 105 -1.01 -6.29 -0.70
CA GLU A 105 -1.73 -7.54 -0.49
C GLU A 105 -0.95 -8.68 -1.14
N LEU A 106 -0.72 -9.74 -0.37
CA LEU A 106 0.09 -10.88 -0.77
C LEU A 106 -0.79 -12.07 -1.14
N ALA A 107 -0.27 -12.97 -1.98
CA ALA A 107 -1.00 -14.15 -2.45
C ALA A 107 -1.37 -15.12 -1.32
N ASN A 108 -0.62 -15.10 -0.20
CA ASN A 108 -0.95 -15.84 1.02
C ASN A 108 -2.02 -15.16 1.90
N GLY A 109 -2.66 -14.09 1.41
CA GLY A 109 -3.74 -13.36 2.10
C GLY A 109 -3.27 -12.28 3.08
N GLN A 110 -1.96 -12.11 3.26
CA GLN A 110 -1.43 -11.06 4.14
C GLN A 110 -1.68 -9.66 3.56
N ARG A 111 -1.98 -8.73 4.46
CA ARG A 111 -2.26 -7.32 4.18
C ARG A 111 -1.30 -6.48 4.99
N CYS A 112 -0.30 -5.90 4.35
CA CYS A 112 0.83 -5.29 5.02
C CYS A 112 0.90 -3.79 4.76
N THR A 113 1.23 -3.00 5.77
CA THR A 113 1.44 -1.56 5.65
C THR A 113 2.92 -1.22 5.80
N LEU A 114 3.37 -0.21 5.07
CA LEU A 114 4.76 0.22 5.05
C LEU A 114 5.15 0.78 6.42
N PHE A 115 6.25 0.29 6.99
CA PHE A 115 6.81 0.90 8.18
C PHE A 115 7.46 2.25 7.83
N THR A 116 7.12 3.26 8.61
CA THR A 116 7.71 4.58 8.53
C THR A 116 8.86 4.71 9.52
N GLY A 117 10.01 5.23 9.08
CA GLY A 117 11.19 5.40 9.94
C GLY A 117 12.18 4.24 9.88
N ALA A 118 13.13 4.21 10.82
CA ALA A 118 14.13 3.15 10.87
C ALA A 118 13.54 1.87 11.48
N THR A 119 13.95 0.72 10.96
CA THR A 119 13.63 -0.60 11.51
C THR A 119 14.92 -1.37 11.72
N ALA A 120 14.90 -2.35 12.62
CA ALA A 120 16.01 -3.28 12.74
C ALA A 120 16.19 -4.07 11.41
N PRO A 121 17.44 -4.41 11.03
CA PRO A 121 17.68 -5.25 9.87
C PRO A 121 17.47 -6.74 10.20
N VAL A 122 17.02 -7.50 9.20
CA VAL A 122 16.99 -8.96 9.19
C VAL A 122 17.84 -9.44 8.02
N ALA A 123 18.87 -10.25 8.29
CA ALA A 123 19.84 -10.68 7.28
C ALA A 123 20.45 -9.52 6.46
N GLY A 124 20.70 -8.37 7.11
CA GLY A 124 21.23 -7.16 6.46
C GLY A 124 20.20 -6.36 5.64
N MET A 125 18.96 -6.84 5.53
CA MET A 125 17.88 -6.18 4.81
C MET A 125 16.93 -5.46 5.78
N ARG A 126 16.40 -4.30 5.39
CA ARG A 126 15.44 -3.55 6.19
C ARG A 126 14.09 -4.27 6.25
N ILE A 127 13.44 -4.26 7.40
CA ILE A 127 12.01 -4.61 7.51
C ILE A 127 11.20 -3.46 6.89
N ASN A 128 10.58 -3.71 5.73
CA ASN A 128 9.85 -2.68 5.00
C ASN A 128 8.38 -2.61 5.41
N TYR A 129 7.72 -3.74 5.65
CA TYR A 129 6.29 -3.76 6.00
C TYR A 129 6.00 -4.59 7.25
N GLY A 130 4.96 -4.19 7.98
CA GLY A 130 4.34 -4.98 9.03
C GLY A 130 2.99 -5.51 8.56
N CYS A 131 2.69 -6.76 8.90
CA CYS A 131 1.43 -7.42 8.59
C CYS A 131 0.81 -8.00 9.89
N PRO A 132 -0.50 -8.32 9.89
CA PRO A 132 -1.17 -8.96 11.02
C PRO A 132 -0.45 -10.23 11.51
N GLY A 133 -0.55 -10.52 12.80
CA GLY A 133 0.06 -11.72 13.40
C GLY A 133 1.59 -11.70 13.43
N GLY A 134 2.20 -10.50 13.44
CA GLY A 134 3.66 -10.34 13.55
C GLY A 134 4.44 -10.69 12.28
N PHE A 135 3.75 -10.94 11.16
CA PHE A 135 4.40 -11.15 9.87
C PHE A 135 5.04 -9.85 9.37
N GLN A 136 6.15 -10.00 8.68
CA GLN A 136 6.96 -8.89 8.20
C GLN A 136 7.40 -9.11 6.77
N VAL A 137 7.54 -8.02 6.01
CA VAL A 137 8.15 -8.05 4.68
C VAL A 137 9.54 -7.45 4.74
N ILE A 138 10.51 -8.21 4.28
CA ILE A 138 11.94 -7.94 4.42
C ILE A 138 12.53 -7.59 3.06
N GLY A 139 13.32 -6.52 3.01
CA GLY A 139 14.02 -6.09 1.81
C GLY A 139 13.10 -5.52 0.73
N ASP A 140 13.70 -5.26 -0.43
CA ASP A 140 13.02 -4.60 -1.54
C ASP A 140 12.01 -5.51 -2.24
N ILE A 141 11.04 -4.88 -2.92
CA ILE A 141 10.11 -5.58 -3.79
C ILE A 141 10.82 -5.92 -5.09
N ASP A 142 10.89 -7.20 -5.45
CA ASP A 142 11.33 -7.62 -6.77
C ASP A 142 10.26 -7.26 -7.81
N ARG A 143 10.57 -6.28 -8.66
CA ARG A 143 9.72 -5.78 -9.74
C ARG A 143 10.24 -6.17 -11.13
N SER A 144 11.16 -7.13 -11.22
CA SER A 144 11.76 -7.57 -12.49
C SER A 144 10.76 -8.27 -13.42
N GLN A 145 9.60 -8.68 -12.90
CA GLN A 145 8.53 -9.37 -13.63
C GLN A 145 7.18 -8.65 -13.43
N PRO A 146 6.18 -8.87 -14.29
CA PRO A 146 4.82 -8.32 -14.10
C PRO A 146 4.18 -8.75 -12.78
N GLN A 147 4.46 -9.97 -12.32
CA GLN A 147 4.14 -10.45 -10.97
C GLN A 147 5.27 -10.06 -10.02
N TRP A 148 5.04 -9.08 -9.15
CA TRP A 148 6.02 -8.68 -8.15
C TRP A 148 6.09 -9.69 -7.02
N ARG A 149 7.26 -9.75 -6.37
CA ARG A 149 7.55 -10.68 -5.28
C ARG A 149 8.25 -9.99 -4.13
N VAL A 150 8.03 -10.53 -2.92
CA VAL A 150 8.65 -10.05 -1.69
C VAL A 150 9.11 -11.21 -0.82
N PHE A 151 10.03 -10.95 0.11
CA PHE A 151 10.37 -11.90 1.17
C PHE A 151 9.52 -11.65 2.42
N VAL A 152 8.83 -12.68 2.90
CA VAL A 152 8.00 -12.66 4.10
C VAL A 152 8.66 -13.46 5.20
N GLN A 153 8.68 -12.89 6.40
CA GLN A 153 9.05 -13.56 7.63
C GLN A 153 7.82 -13.69 8.53
N GLY A 154 7.52 -14.90 9.01
CA GLY A 154 6.53 -15.10 10.06
C GLY A 154 7.08 -14.73 11.44
N GLU A 155 6.22 -14.34 12.38
CA GLU A 155 6.59 -13.82 13.71
C GLU A 155 7.64 -14.65 14.47
N LYS A 156 7.60 -15.97 14.32
CA LYS A 156 8.50 -16.92 15.00
C LYS A 156 9.37 -17.74 14.04
N SER A 157 9.42 -17.30 12.78
CA SER A 157 10.24 -17.94 11.76
C SER A 157 11.54 -17.17 11.56
N ILE A 158 12.63 -17.89 11.39
CA ILE A 158 13.90 -17.32 10.88
C ILE A 158 14.02 -17.47 9.36
N ALA A 159 13.13 -18.25 8.74
CA ALA A 159 13.12 -18.46 7.30
C ALA A 159 12.34 -17.33 6.62
N LEU A 160 12.87 -16.91 5.46
CA LEU A 160 12.22 -16.00 4.54
C LEU A 160 11.55 -16.81 3.43
N GLU A 161 10.29 -16.54 3.19
CA GLU A 161 9.52 -17.12 2.09
C GLU A 161 9.30 -16.08 0.99
N GLN A 162 9.47 -16.47 -0.26
CA GLN A 162 9.12 -15.59 -1.37
C GLN A 162 7.62 -15.69 -1.66
N VAL A 163 6.92 -14.56 -1.63
CA VAL A 163 5.47 -14.49 -1.84
C VAL A 163 5.14 -13.44 -2.89
N ASP A 164 4.19 -13.78 -3.76
CA ASP A 164 3.66 -12.89 -4.79
C ASP A 164 2.88 -11.72 -4.18
N VAL A 165 3.08 -10.52 -4.73
CA VAL A 165 2.28 -9.33 -4.43
C VAL A 165 1.10 -9.27 -5.41
N VAL A 166 -0.10 -9.46 -4.91
CA VAL A 166 -1.33 -9.44 -5.74
C VAL A 166 -1.77 -8.00 -5.98
N VAL A 167 -1.67 -7.14 -4.97
CA VAL A 167 -2.07 -5.73 -5.04
C VAL A 167 -1.02 -4.84 -4.39
N ALA A 168 -0.65 -3.76 -5.07
CA ALA A 168 0.21 -2.70 -4.57
C ALA A 168 -0.56 -1.38 -4.52
N TRP A 169 -0.62 -0.76 -3.33
CA TRP A 169 -1.35 0.48 -3.09
C TRP A 169 -0.41 1.69 -3.05
N PHE A 170 -0.72 2.69 -3.88
CA PHE A 170 0.03 3.95 -3.98
C PHE A 170 -0.83 5.17 -3.62
#